data_AF-A0A097KM66-F1
#
_entry.id   AF-A0A097KM66-F1
#
_cell.length_a   1.000
_cell.length_b   1.000
_cell.length_c   1.000
_cell.angle_alpha   90.00
_cell.angle_beta   90.00
_cell.angle_gamma   90.00
#
_symmetry.space_group_name_H-M   'P 1'
#
loop_
_entity.id
_entity.type
_entity.pdbx_description
1 polymer ?
#
loop_
_entity_poly.entity_id
_entity_poly.type
_entity_poly.pdbx_seq_one_letter_code
_entity_poly.pdbx_strand_id
1 'polypeptide(L)'
;MNIETKFFRFFNNFFYKTNSKFLVFQNNFGITIFFLFIGFLSGNLFGTILNGIRYYMSWDGYIGLILLFFIESINFIFYHNKNRKFFFFFRFSVKISKNNLLRSLNFFKIGFMFGLFIDAFKVGS
;
A
#
# COMPACT_ATOMS: atom_id res chain seq x y z
N MET A 1 -10.71 -17.84 39.09
CA MET A 1 -11.74 -16.84 39.43
C MET A 1 -12.07 -16.11 38.13
N ASN A 2 -13.11 -16.56 37.43
CA ASN A 2 -13.39 -16.17 36.04
C ASN A 2 -14.14 -14.85 36.01
N ILE A 3 -13.42 -13.74 35.79
CA ILE A 3 -14.04 -12.44 35.52
C ILE A 3 -14.33 -12.38 34.01
N GLU A 4 -15.30 -13.18 33.58
CA GLU A 4 -15.84 -13.22 32.22
C GLU A 4 -16.84 -12.06 32.03
N THR A 5 -16.38 -10.81 32.19
CA THR A 5 -17.21 -9.67 31.78
C THR A 5 -17.27 -9.61 30.26
N LYS A 6 -18.38 -9.11 29.69
CA LYS A 6 -18.50 -8.90 28.22
C LYS A 6 -17.32 -8.12 27.65
N PHE A 7 -16.79 -7.19 28.44
CA PHE A 7 -15.61 -6.39 28.11
C PHE A 7 -14.34 -7.23 28.06
N PHE A 8 -14.12 -8.11 29.03
CA PHE A 8 -12.99 -9.04 29.03
C PHE A 8 -13.03 -9.97 27.82
N ARG A 9 -14.20 -10.48 27.43
CA ARG A 9 -14.35 -11.32 26.23
C ARG A 9 -14.03 -10.56 24.93
N PHE A 10 -14.40 -9.28 24.85
CA PHE A 10 -14.02 -8.43 23.72
C PHE A 10 -12.50 -8.25 23.64
N PHE A 11 -11.85 -7.94 24.77
CA PHE A 11 -10.40 -7.82 24.83
C PHE A 11 -9.69 -9.12 24.47
N ASN A 12 -10.16 -10.25 24.99
CA ASN A 12 -9.54 -11.54 24.71
C ASN A 12 -9.66 -11.91 23.22
N ASN A 13 -10.83 -11.68 22.61
CA ASN A 13 -11.02 -11.85 21.17
C ASN A 13 -10.15 -10.89 20.34
N PHE A 14 -9.96 -9.66 20.80
CA PHE A 14 -9.07 -8.69 20.17
C PHE A 14 -7.60 -9.13 20.24
N PHE A 15 -7.14 -9.59 21.40
CA PHE A 15 -5.78 -10.13 21.57
C PHE A 15 -5.56 -11.37 20.70
N TYR A 16 -6.51 -12.30 20.66
CA TYR A 16 -6.39 -13.50 19.82
C TYR A 16 -6.31 -13.17 18.32
N LYS A 17 -7.14 -12.22 17.86
CA LYS A 17 -7.09 -11.74 16.47
C LYS A 17 -5.79 -10.99 16.16
N THR A 18 -5.23 -10.29 17.13
CA THR A 18 -3.98 -9.53 16.96
C THR A 18 -2.78 -10.47 16.94
N ASN A 19 -2.70 -11.42 17.87
CA ASN A 19 -1.62 -12.42 17.93
C ASN A 19 -1.56 -13.28 16.67
N SER A 20 -2.69 -13.75 16.16
CA SER A 20 -2.70 -14.54 14.91
C SER A 20 -2.18 -13.73 13.72
N LYS A 21 -2.54 -12.44 13.60
CA LYS A 21 -1.99 -11.56 12.55
C LYS A 21 -0.51 -11.26 12.76
N PHE A 22 -0.08 -11.09 14.01
CA PHE A 22 1.30 -10.80 14.38
C PHE A 22 2.22 -11.98 14.03
N LEU A 23 1.82 -13.22 14.31
CA LEU A 23 2.57 -14.43 13.92
C LEU A 23 2.79 -14.53 12.40
N VAL A 24 1.75 -14.26 11.62
CA VAL A 24 1.86 -14.25 10.15
C VAL A 24 2.78 -13.11 9.66
N PHE A 25 2.78 -11.97 10.34
CA PHE A 25 3.70 -10.87 10.04
C PHE A 25 5.14 -11.23 10.41
N GLN A 26 5.37 -11.85 11.57
CA GLN A 26 6.69 -12.28 12.03
C GLN A 26 7.37 -13.22 11.03
N ASN A 27 6.63 -14.21 10.50
CA ASN A 27 7.18 -15.13 9.49
C ASN A 27 7.65 -14.45 8.20
N ASN A 28 7.04 -13.32 7.84
CA ASN A 28 7.36 -12.61 6.58
C ASN A 28 8.03 -11.24 6.83
N PHE A 29 8.47 -10.97 8.05
CA PHE A 29 8.90 -9.65 8.50
C PHE A 29 9.98 -9.05 7.61
N GLY A 30 11.04 -9.82 7.34
CA GLY A 30 12.16 -9.39 6.50
C GLY A 30 11.71 -8.98 5.09
N ILE A 31 10.88 -9.81 4.45
CA ILE A 31 10.34 -9.51 3.11
C ILE A 31 9.47 -8.24 3.16
N THR A 32 8.61 -8.10 4.18
CA THR A 32 7.74 -6.92 4.28
C THR A 32 8.52 -5.61 4.45
N ILE A 33 9.57 -5.62 5.27
CA ILE A 33 10.45 -4.47 5.47
C ILE A 33 11.24 -4.18 4.20
N PHE A 34 11.79 -5.20 3.56
CA PHE A 34 12.53 -5.05 2.31
C PHE A 34 11.70 -4.38 1.21
N PHE A 35 10.47 -4.83 0.98
CA PHE A 35 9.57 -4.19 0.01
C PHE A 35 9.17 -2.77 0.41
N LEU A 36 8.99 -2.50 1.70
CA LEU A 36 8.72 -1.15 2.20
C LEU A 36 9.90 -0.22 1.90
N PHE A 37 11.14 -0.64 2.18
CA PHE A 37 12.35 0.14 1.89
C PHE A 37 12.56 0.35 0.39
N ILE A 38 12.37 -0.67 -0.44
CA ILE A 38 12.46 -0.51 -1.90
C ILE A 38 11.39 0.46 -2.41
N GLY A 39 10.17 0.36 -1.89
CA GLY A 39 9.11 1.33 -2.15
C GLY A 39 9.57 2.74 -1.82
N PHE A 40 10.06 2.95 -0.60
CA PHE A 40 10.56 4.24 -0.13
C PHE A 40 11.66 4.83 -1.03
N LEU A 41 12.68 4.04 -1.33
CA LEU A 41 13.78 4.46 -2.22
C LEU A 41 13.26 4.81 -3.62
N SER A 42 12.36 4.00 -4.18
CA SER A 42 11.78 4.28 -5.50
C SER A 42 10.92 5.55 -5.51
N GLY A 43 10.22 5.87 -4.42
CA GLY A 43 9.47 7.11 -4.28
C GLY A 43 10.38 8.34 -4.28
N ASN A 44 11.46 8.32 -3.52
CA ASN A 44 12.45 9.41 -3.50
C ASN A 44 13.16 9.58 -4.85
N LEU A 45 13.53 8.46 -5.49
CA LEU A 45 14.11 8.48 -6.84
C LEU A 45 13.13 9.10 -7.84
N PHE A 46 11.85 8.74 -7.75
CA PHE A 46 10.81 9.29 -8.62
C PHE A 46 10.67 10.80 -8.45
N GLY A 47 10.67 11.32 -7.20
CA GLY A 47 10.65 12.75 -6.93
C GLY A 47 11.84 13.52 -7.53
N THR A 48 13.04 12.93 -7.43
CA THR A 48 14.26 13.50 -8.04
C THR A 48 14.17 13.54 -9.57
N ILE A 49 13.69 12.46 -10.20
CA ILE A 49 13.49 12.38 -11.66
C ILE A 49 12.44 13.41 -12.11
N LEU A 50 11.36 13.57 -11.33
CA LEU A 50 10.29 14.54 -11.56
C LEU A 50 10.82 15.96 -11.67
N ASN A 51 11.71 16.35 -10.76
CA ASN A 51 12.31 17.68 -10.77
C ASN A 51 13.18 17.90 -12.03
N GLY A 52 13.88 16.85 -12.49
CA GLY A 52 14.62 16.89 -13.76
C GLY A 52 13.71 17.01 -14.99
N ILE A 53 12.60 16.26 -15.03
CA ILE A 53 11.63 16.31 -16.13
C ILE A 53 10.93 17.68 -16.19
N ARG A 54 10.66 18.29 -15.03
CA ARG A 54 10.00 19.60 -14.94
C ARG A 54 10.75 20.72 -15.68
N TYR A 55 12.08 20.62 -15.82
CA TYR A 55 12.86 21.56 -16.61
C TYR A 55 12.47 21.57 -18.09
N TYR A 56 12.06 20.42 -18.63
CA TYR A 56 11.74 20.27 -20.05
C TYR A 56 10.27 20.56 -20.35
N MET A 57 9.35 20.26 -19.42
CA MET A 57 7.93 20.47 -19.66
C MET A 57 7.12 20.52 -18.36
N SER A 58 6.22 21.51 -18.26
CA SER A 58 5.33 21.71 -17.12
C SER A 58 4.13 20.74 -17.14
N TRP A 59 4.37 19.49 -16.74
CA TRP A 59 3.42 18.37 -16.83
C TRP A 59 2.86 17.90 -15.47
N ASP A 60 2.91 18.75 -14.45
CA ASP A 60 2.59 18.38 -13.06
C ASP A 60 1.20 17.73 -12.90
N GLY A 61 0.18 18.23 -13.62
CA GLY A 61 -1.17 17.65 -13.61
C GLY A 61 -1.25 16.23 -14.19
N TYR A 62 -0.53 15.96 -15.28
CA TYR A 62 -0.48 14.63 -15.88
C TYR A 62 0.23 13.64 -14.97
N ILE A 63 1.28 14.07 -14.27
CA ILE A 63 2.03 13.22 -13.34
C ILE A 63 1.16 12.82 -12.14
N GLY A 64 0.37 13.77 -11.62
CA GLY A 64 -0.63 13.48 -10.59
C GLY A 64 -1.67 12.45 -11.04
N LEU A 65 -2.17 12.56 -12.28
CA LEU A 65 -3.12 11.59 -12.85
C LEU A 65 -2.49 10.19 -13.02
N ILE A 66 -1.25 10.10 -13.48
CA ILE A 66 -0.51 8.84 -13.62
C ILE A 66 -0.30 8.18 -12.26
N LEU A 67 0.10 8.96 -11.25
CA LEU A 67 0.26 8.49 -9.87
C LEU A 67 -1.06 7.96 -9.29
N LEU A 68 -2.16 8.69 -9.50
CA LEU A 68 -3.48 8.28 -9.04
C LEU A 68 -3.90 6.96 -9.72
N PHE A 69 -3.72 6.85 -11.03
CA PHE A 69 -4.02 5.63 -11.77
C PHE A 69 -3.17 4.43 -11.30
N PHE A 70 -1.89 4.65 -11.02
CA PHE A 70 -0.99 3.63 -10.48
C PHE A 70 -1.45 3.13 -9.10
N ILE A 71 -1.76 4.04 -8.17
CA ILE A 71 -2.25 3.74 -6.82
C ILE A 71 -3.57 2.95 -6.89
N GLU A 72 -4.49 3.38 -7.76
CA GLU A 72 -5.80 2.77 -7.92
C GLU A 72 -5.70 1.38 -8.58
N SER A 73 -4.77 1.20 -9.52
CA SER A 73 -4.49 -0.11 -10.12
C SER A 73 -4.01 -1.12 -9.09
N ILE A 74 -3.08 -0.74 -8.19
CA ILE A 74 -2.62 -1.63 -7.10
C ILE A 74 -3.76 -1.93 -6.12
N ASN A 75 -4.56 -0.92 -5.77
CA ASN A 75 -5.73 -1.11 -4.91
C ASN A 75 -6.73 -2.09 -5.50
N PHE A 76 -7.02 -1.94 -6.79
CA PHE A 76 -7.91 -2.83 -7.50
C PHE A 76 -7.39 -4.26 -7.45
N ILE A 77 -6.11 -4.48 -7.75
CA ILE A 77 -5.49 -5.81 -7.71
C ILE A 77 -5.58 -6.44 -6.29
N PHE A 78 -5.36 -5.67 -5.23
CA PHE A 78 -5.36 -6.18 -3.86
C PHE A 78 -6.76 -6.43 -3.30
N TYR A 79 -7.69 -5.51 -3.57
CA TYR A 79 -9.06 -5.54 -3.06
C TYR A 79 -10.06 -6.16 -4.05
N HIS A 80 -9.60 -6.74 -5.17
CA HIS A 80 -10.49 -7.42 -6.11
C HIS A 80 -11.17 -8.60 -5.43
N ASN A 81 -12.36 -8.34 -4.91
CA ASN A 81 -13.24 -9.31 -4.29
C ASN A 81 -14.55 -9.28 -5.07
N LYS A 82 -14.68 -10.27 -5.98
CA LYS A 82 -15.83 -10.70 -6.81
C LYS A 82 -16.82 -9.71 -7.44
N ASN A 83 -17.02 -8.46 -6.98
CA ASN A 83 -18.12 -7.60 -7.40
C ASN A 83 -17.83 -6.09 -7.45
N ARG A 84 -16.57 -5.64 -7.41
CA ARG A 84 -16.25 -4.22 -7.65
C ARG A 84 -16.02 -3.96 -9.14
N LYS A 85 -16.85 -3.09 -9.72
CA LYS A 85 -16.65 -2.52 -11.07
C LYS A 85 -15.44 -1.60 -11.01
N PHE A 86 -14.38 -1.92 -11.74
CA PHE A 86 -13.21 -1.04 -11.89
C PHE A 86 -13.38 -0.21 -13.13
N PHE A 87 -13.60 1.09 -12.93
CA PHE A 87 -14.04 2.00 -13.97
C PHE A 87 -15.38 1.56 -14.59
N PHE A 88 -16.21 2.49 -15.04
CA PHE A 88 -17.58 2.20 -15.47
C PHE A 88 -17.68 1.23 -16.69
N PHE A 89 -16.55 0.88 -17.32
CA PHE A 89 -16.49 0.29 -18.66
C PHE A 89 -15.82 -1.09 -18.80
N PHE A 90 -14.90 -1.50 -17.91
CA PHE A 90 -14.10 -2.72 -18.12
C PHE A 90 -14.39 -3.81 -17.09
N ARG A 91 -15.13 -4.84 -17.51
CA ARG A 91 -15.38 -6.05 -16.71
C ARG A 91 -14.20 -7.03 -16.86
N PHE A 92 -13.05 -6.70 -16.29
CA PHE A 92 -11.94 -7.65 -16.16
C PHE A 92 -12.16 -8.55 -14.94
N SER A 93 -12.42 -9.84 -15.19
CA SER A 93 -12.50 -10.86 -14.15
C SER A 93 -11.13 -11.53 -13.99
N VAL A 94 -10.18 -10.84 -13.34
CA VAL A 94 -8.88 -11.45 -13.03
C VAL A 94 -8.99 -12.15 -11.67
N LYS A 95 -8.99 -13.49 -11.69
CA LYS A 95 -8.97 -14.30 -10.46
C LYS A 95 -7.53 -14.37 -9.94
N ILE A 96 -7.12 -13.34 -9.21
CA ILE A 96 -5.80 -13.30 -8.58
C ILE A 96 -5.85 -14.10 -7.27
N SER A 97 -5.05 -15.16 -7.17
CA SER A 97 -4.81 -15.85 -5.91
C SER A 97 -4.15 -14.89 -4.92
N LYS A 98 -4.67 -14.78 -3.69
CA LYS A 98 -4.06 -13.97 -2.62
C LYS A 98 -2.75 -14.60 -2.15
N ASN A 99 -1.71 -14.44 -2.97
CA ASN A 99 -0.35 -14.90 -2.68
C ASN A 99 0.42 -13.87 -1.87
N ASN A 100 1.45 -14.32 -1.16
CA ASN A 100 2.35 -13.46 -0.37
C ASN A 100 2.91 -12.27 -1.17
N LEU A 101 3.12 -12.44 -2.48
CA LEU A 101 3.60 -11.39 -3.39
C LEU A 101 2.66 -10.17 -3.48
N LEU A 102 1.35 -10.37 -3.48
CA LEU A 102 0.38 -9.26 -3.53
C LEU A 102 0.40 -8.45 -2.24
N ARG A 103 0.62 -9.14 -1.12
CA ARG A 103 0.83 -8.48 0.16
C ARG A 103 2.11 -7.65 0.15
N SER A 104 3.20 -8.19 -0.43
CA SER A 104 4.45 -7.44 -0.63
C SER A 104 4.30 -6.22 -1.53
N LEU A 105 3.53 -6.32 -2.63
CA LEU A 105 3.22 -5.16 -3.50
C LEU A 105 2.48 -4.06 -2.76
N ASN A 106 1.61 -4.41 -1.81
CA ASN A 106 0.94 -3.41 -0.98
C ASN A 106 1.93 -2.70 -0.04
N PHE A 107 2.90 -3.43 0.54
CA PHE A 107 3.97 -2.81 1.32
C PHE A 107 4.87 -1.91 0.48
N PHE A 108 5.20 -2.32 -0.75
CA PHE A 108 5.91 -1.48 -1.70
C PHE A 108 5.14 -0.18 -2.00
N LYS A 109 3.84 -0.28 -2.28
CA LYS A 109 2.97 0.88 -2.50
C LYS A 109 3.02 1.85 -1.31
N ILE A 110 2.92 1.33 -0.09
CA ILE A 110 2.98 2.16 1.13
C ILE A 110 4.33 2.87 1.22
N GLY A 111 5.43 2.14 1.01
CA GLY A 111 6.78 2.73 0.98
C GLY A 111 6.91 3.81 -0.09
N PHE A 112 6.43 3.54 -1.30
CA PHE A 112 6.47 4.49 -2.42
C PHE A 112 5.73 5.79 -2.11
N MET A 113 4.50 5.70 -1.59
CA MET A 113 3.74 6.87 -1.16
C MET A 113 4.43 7.65 -0.04
N PHE A 114 5.07 6.94 0.89
CA PHE A 114 5.83 7.58 1.97
C PHE A 114 7.07 8.33 1.47
N GLY A 115 7.77 7.79 0.47
CA GLY A 115 8.89 8.48 -0.20
C GLY A 115 8.44 9.77 -0.88
N LEU A 116 7.37 9.70 -1.68
CA LEU A 116 6.81 10.89 -2.33
C LEU A 116 6.33 11.95 -1.33
N PHE A 117 5.73 11.50 -0.23
CA PHE A 117 5.30 12.38 0.85
C PHE A 117 6.49 13.14 1.43
N ILE A 118 7.58 12.44 1.80
CA ILE A 118 8.78 13.08 2.35
C ILE A 118 9.40 14.09 1.38
N ASP A 119 9.49 13.73 0.09
CA ASP A 119 10.04 14.63 -0.91
C ASP A 119 9.16 15.88 -1.10
N ALA A 120 7.83 15.74 -1.04
CA ALA A 120 6.91 16.88 -1.07
C ALA A 120 7.09 17.82 0.13
N PHE A 121 7.37 17.30 1.33
CA PHE A 121 7.69 18.15 2.49
C PHE A 121 9.01 18.91 2.33
N LYS A 122 9.99 18.31 1.68
CA LYS A 122 11.31 18.94 1.46
C LYS A 122 11.21 20.22 0.62
N VAL A 123 10.25 20.31 -0.30
CA VAL A 123 10.06 21.48 -1.18
C VAL A 123 9.15 22.53 -0.54
N GLY A 124 8.46 22.20 0.56
CA GLY A 124 7.51 23.07 1.26
C GLY A 124 8.07 23.85 2.45
N SER A 125 9.38 23.79 2.72
CA SER A 125 10.10 24.61 3.71
C SER A 125 10.97 25.65 3.02
#